data_AF-A0A1T5AME6-F1
#
_entry.id   AF-A0A1T5AME6-F1
#
_cell.length_a   1.000
_cell.length_b   1.000
_cell.length_c   1.000
_cell.angle_alpha   90.00
_cell.angle_beta   90.00
_cell.angle_gamma   90.00
#
_symmetry.space_group_name_H-M   'P 1'
#
loop_
_entity.id
_entity.type
_entity.pdbx_description
1 polymer ?
#
loop_
_entity_poly.entity_id
_entity_poly.type
_entity_poly.pdbx_seq_one_letter_code
_entity_poly.pdbx_strand_id
1 'polypeptide(L)'
;MSLSVEEMNKELPLANVLPGDAVPYYMASGECARYEINGQLVTVIDRAADTGGTFSAAYISGGMGAESPFVSHAVEHKTLYVFDGILHVWLPGEAAS
;
A
#
# COMPACT_ATOMS: atom_id res chain seq x y z
N MET A 1 -18.53 0.16 17.81
CA MET A 1 -18.31 -1.06 18.60
C MET A 1 -17.55 -2.01 17.71
N SER A 2 -16.36 -2.46 18.09
CA SER A 2 -15.64 -3.47 17.30
C SER A 2 -16.19 -4.85 17.60
N LEU A 3 -16.41 -5.67 16.58
CA LEU A 3 -16.70 -7.09 16.73
C LEU A 3 -15.53 -7.79 17.43
N SER A 4 -15.80 -8.86 18.18
CA SER A 4 -14.74 -9.78 18.59
C SER A 4 -14.13 -10.48 17.37
N VAL A 5 -12.91 -11.01 17.49
CA VAL A 5 -12.25 -11.76 16.41
C VAL A 5 -13.09 -12.96 15.96
N GLU A 6 -13.78 -13.62 16.91
CA GLU A 6 -14.63 -14.77 16.64
C GLU A 6 -15.92 -14.42 15.89
N GLU A 7 -16.45 -13.21 16.11
CA GLU A 7 -17.58 -12.68 15.33
C GLU A 7 -17.12 -12.24 13.94
N MET A 8 -15.97 -11.57 13.84
CA MET A 8 -15.39 -11.12 12.57
C MET A 8 -15.11 -12.29 11.61
N ASN A 9 -14.63 -13.41 12.14
CA ASN A 9 -14.34 -14.60 11.34
C ASN A 9 -15.58 -15.29 10.74
N LYS A 10 -16.80 -14.90 11.15
CA LYS A 10 -18.05 -15.42 10.58
C LYS A 10 -18.56 -14.58 9.41
N GLU A 11 -18.01 -13.37 9.22
CA GLU A 11 -18.40 -12.49 8.12
C GLU A 11 -17.76 -12.92 6.81
N LEU A 12 -18.49 -12.74 5.71
CA LEU A 12 -17.93 -12.93 4.37
C LEU A 12 -17.03 -11.74 4.03
N PRO A 13 -15.80 -11.98 3.52
CA PRO A 13 -14.93 -10.89 3.11
C PRO A 13 -15.57 -10.04 2.01
N LEU A 14 -15.42 -8.72 2.13
CA LEU A 14 -15.77 -7.82 1.03
C LEU A 14 -14.84 -8.08 -0.17
N ALA A 15 -15.42 -8.09 -1.36
CA ALA A 15 -14.71 -8.40 -2.59
C ALA A 15 -14.39 -7.13 -3.37
N ASN A 16 -13.11 -6.89 -3.67
CA ASN A 16 -12.65 -5.89 -4.64
C ASN A 16 -13.06 -4.45 -4.30
N VAL A 17 -13.23 -4.16 -3.01
CA VAL A 17 -13.57 -2.82 -2.52
C VAL A 17 -12.82 -2.55 -1.23
N LEU A 18 -12.29 -1.32 -1.11
CA LEU A 18 -11.68 -0.86 0.12
C LEU A 18 -12.78 -0.51 1.14
N PRO A 19 -12.87 -1.21 2.28
CA PRO A 19 -14.02 -1.16 3.18
C PRO A 19 -14.26 0.20 3.85
N GLY A 20 -13.19 0.95 4.13
CA GLY A 20 -13.23 2.14 4.97
C GLY A 20 -13.37 1.84 6.47
N ASP A 21 -13.30 0.57 6.86
CA ASP A 21 -13.33 0.08 8.24
C ASP A 21 -12.49 -1.20 8.35
N ALA A 22 -12.09 -1.58 9.57
CA ALA A 22 -11.23 -2.72 9.85
C ALA A 22 -12.01 -4.05 9.83
N VAL A 23 -12.43 -4.48 8.64
CA VAL A 23 -13.16 -5.74 8.39
C VAL A 23 -12.42 -6.61 7.37
N PRO A 24 -12.68 -7.94 7.28
CA PRO A 24 -12.08 -8.79 6.28
C PRO A 24 -12.47 -8.38 4.85
N TYR A 25 -11.49 -8.36 3.95
CA TYR A 25 -11.68 -8.14 2.52
C TYR A 25 -10.60 -8.86 1.72
N TYR A 26 -10.83 -8.97 0.41
CA TYR A 26 -9.79 -9.37 -0.54
C TYR A 26 -9.83 -8.46 -1.76
N MET A 27 -8.66 -8.28 -2.37
CA MET A 27 -8.51 -7.54 -3.62
C MET A 27 -7.95 -8.48 -4.69
N ALA A 28 -8.72 -8.73 -5.74
CA ALA A 28 -8.22 -9.45 -6.91
C ALA A 28 -7.18 -8.60 -7.66
N SER A 29 -6.28 -9.27 -8.38
CA SER A 29 -5.38 -8.57 -9.32
C SER A 29 -6.21 -7.81 -10.35
N GLY A 30 -5.86 -6.56 -10.61
CA GLY A 30 -6.66 -5.71 -11.52
C GLY A 30 -7.81 -4.96 -10.84
N GLU A 31 -8.09 -5.22 -9.57
CA GLU A 31 -8.97 -4.41 -8.71
C GLU A 31 -8.13 -3.49 -7.81
N CYS A 32 -8.75 -2.53 -7.10
CA CYS A 32 -8.15 -1.47 -6.23
C CYS A 32 -8.25 -0.04 -6.77
N ALA A 33 -8.10 0.92 -5.85
CA ALA A 33 -7.98 2.34 -6.19
C ALA A 33 -6.63 2.62 -6.86
N ARG A 34 -6.66 3.25 -8.04
CA ARG A 34 -5.48 3.52 -8.87
C ARG A 34 -5.31 5.00 -9.14
N TYR A 35 -4.07 5.44 -9.06
CA TYR A 35 -3.67 6.82 -9.31
C TYR A 35 -2.42 6.83 -10.17
N GLU A 36 -2.40 7.68 -11.19
CA GLU A 36 -1.19 7.94 -11.97
C GLU A 36 -0.52 9.21 -11.46
N ILE A 37 0.74 9.09 -11.05
CA ILE A 37 1.52 10.18 -10.44
C ILE A 37 2.96 10.07 -10.93
N ASN A 38 3.51 11.12 -11.54
CA ASN A 38 4.90 11.18 -12.02
C ASN A 38 5.33 9.99 -12.90
N GLY A 39 4.44 9.51 -13.77
CA GLY A 39 4.69 8.34 -14.62
C GLY A 39 4.71 7.00 -13.88
N GLN A 40 4.26 6.99 -12.62
CA GLN A 40 4.05 5.79 -11.81
C GLN A 40 2.55 5.50 -11.70
N LEU A 41 2.17 4.22 -11.74
CA LEU A 41 0.85 3.75 -11.36
C LEU A 41 0.88 3.26 -9.91
N VAL A 42 0.18 3.99 -9.04
CA VAL A 42 0.01 3.64 -7.63
C VAL A 42 -1.31 2.90 -7.47
N THR A 43 -1.26 1.63 -7.08
CA THR A 43 -2.42 0.78 -6.79
C THR A 43 -2.53 0.58 -5.29
N VAL A 44 -3.45 1.32 -4.65
CA VAL A 44 -3.65 1.30 -3.19
C VAL A 44 -4.47 0.07 -2.82
N ILE A 45 -3.85 -0.85 -2.07
CA ILE A 45 -4.50 -2.11 -1.66
C ILE A 45 -5.10 -2.02 -0.26
N ASP A 46 -4.48 -1.24 0.63
CA ASP A 46 -4.94 -1.05 2.01
C ASP A 46 -4.69 0.42 2.43
N ARG A 47 -5.67 1.06 3.07
CA ARG A 47 -5.52 2.37 3.74
C ARG A 47 -5.55 2.18 5.25
N ALA A 48 -5.07 3.18 6.00
CA ALA A 48 -5.14 3.15 7.47
C ALA A 48 -6.57 2.88 8.00
N ALA A 49 -7.60 3.42 7.35
CA ALA A 49 -8.99 3.15 7.71
C ALA A 49 -9.39 1.66 7.52
N ASP A 50 -8.82 0.98 6.52
CA ASP A 50 -9.12 -0.42 6.19
C ASP A 50 -8.38 -1.40 7.13
N THR A 51 -7.37 -0.93 7.87
CA THR A 51 -6.50 -1.75 8.73
C THR A 51 -6.55 -1.37 10.21
N GLY A 52 -7.53 -0.54 10.60
CA GLY A 52 -7.68 -0.05 11.97
C GLY A 52 -6.53 0.85 12.42
N GLY A 53 -5.85 1.50 11.47
CA GLY A 53 -4.75 2.45 11.72
C GLY A 53 -3.37 1.79 11.84
N THR A 54 -3.23 0.50 11.55
CA THR A 54 -1.97 -0.22 11.78
C THR A 54 -0.95 0.00 10.66
N PHE A 55 -1.37 0.03 9.41
CA PHE A 55 -0.51 0.33 8.26
C PHE A 55 -1.31 0.74 7.02
N SER A 56 -0.61 1.13 5.96
CA SER A 56 -1.18 1.29 4.62
C SER A 56 -0.24 0.64 3.61
N ALA A 57 -0.78 0.19 2.48
CA ALA A 57 -0.03 -0.53 1.48
C ALA A 57 -0.47 -0.16 0.06
N ALA A 58 0.49 -0.13 -0.85
CA ALA A 58 0.25 0.07 -2.27
C ALA A 58 1.30 -0.68 -3.09
N TYR A 59 0.87 -1.20 -4.25
CA TYR A 59 1.79 -1.55 -5.32
C TYR A 59 2.11 -0.29 -6.14
N ILE A 60 3.36 -0.15 -6.53
CA ILE A 60 3.81 0.95 -7.40
C ILE A 60 4.52 0.31 -8.59
N SER A 61 4.05 0.62 -9.80
CA SER A 61 4.73 0.27 -11.04
C SER A 61 5.10 1.53 -11.81
N GLY A 62 6.19 1.47 -12.56
CA GLY A 62 6.70 2.58 -13.35
C GLY A 62 7.70 2.08 -14.39
N GLY A 63 7.84 2.84 -15.47
CA GLY A 63 8.86 2.59 -16.48
C GLY A 63 10.23 3.16 -16.10
N MET A 64 11.22 2.94 -16.96
CA MET A 64 12.52 3.59 -16.85
C MET A 64 12.36 5.12 -16.77
N GLY A 65 12.97 5.74 -15.77
CA GLY A 65 12.90 7.20 -15.54
C GLY A 65 11.67 7.68 -14.76
N ALA A 66 10.72 6.81 -14.39
CA ALA A 66 9.67 7.16 -13.44
C ALA A 66 10.26 7.29 -12.03
N GLU A 67 10.03 8.42 -11.37
CA GLU A 67 10.65 8.74 -10.08
C GLU A 67 9.67 9.43 -9.12
N SER A 68 10.00 9.34 -7.83
CA SER A 68 9.32 10.09 -6.77
C SER A 68 10.27 11.15 -6.22
N PRO A 69 9.78 12.33 -5.82
CA PRO A 69 10.61 13.34 -5.18
C PRO A 69 11.20 12.82 -3.87
N PHE A 70 12.36 13.35 -3.47
CA PHE A 70 12.92 13.06 -2.15
C PHE A 70 11.99 13.60 -1.06
N VAL A 71 11.61 12.72 -0.13
CA VAL A 71 10.70 13.03 0.97
C VAL A 71 11.19 12.38 2.25
N SER A 72 10.92 13.02 3.38
CA SER A 72 11.10 12.47 4.73
C SER A 72 9.76 12.41 5.43
N HIS A 73 9.50 11.32 6.15
CA HIS A 73 8.30 11.16 6.98
C HIS A 73 8.71 11.22 8.45
N ALA A 74 8.11 12.14 9.22
CA ALA A 74 8.50 12.37 10.61
C ALA A 74 7.93 11.33 11.59
N VAL A 75 6.81 10.70 11.22
CA VAL A 75 5.99 9.86 12.12
C VAL A 75 5.60 8.52 11.50
N GLU A 76 6.17 8.18 10.34
CA GLU A 76 5.86 6.94 9.61
C GLU A 76 7.14 6.22 9.21
N HIS A 77 7.13 4.90 9.35
CA HIS A 77 8.13 4.04 8.75
C HIS A 77 7.66 3.60 7.36
N LYS A 78 8.59 3.53 6.41
CA LYS A 78 8.34 2.99 5.07
C LYS A 78 9.16 1.74 4.84
N THR A 79 8.49 0.70 4.35
CA THR A 79 9.11 -0.54 3.87
C THR A 79 8.89 -0.64 2.38
N LEU A 80 9.95 -0.96 1.63
CA LEU A 80 9.90 -1.18 0.19
C LEU A 80 10.28 -2.63 -0.10
N TYR A 81 9.48 -3.30 -0.93
CA TYR A 81 9.79 -4.65 -1.43
C TYR A 81 9.71 -4.63 -2.96
N VAL A 82 10.79 -5.05 -3.62
CA VAL A 82 10.86 -5.09 -5.09
C VAL A 82 10.32 -6.43 -5.55
N PHE A 83 9.19 -6.41 -6.24
CA PHE A 83 8.59 -7.61 -6.86
C PHE A 83 9.22 -7.90 -8.23
N ASP A 84 9.38 -6.87 -9.05
CA ASP A 84 9.87 -6.98 -10.43
C ASP A 84 10.81 -5.82 -10.77
N GLY A 85 11.82 -6.10 -11.60
CA GLY A 85 12.74 -5.10 -12.13
C GLY A 85 13.81 -4.62 -11.15
N ILE A 86 14.24 -3.36 -11.34
CA ILE A 86 15.31 -2.73 -10.55
C ILE A 86 14.78 -1.39 -10.04
N LEU A 87 14.89 -1.17 -8.73
CA LEU A 87 14.58 0.08 -8.07
C LEU A 87 15.86 0.68 -7.49
N HIS A 88 16.18 1.92 -7.86
CA HIS A 88 17.23 2.69 -7.19
C HIS A 88 16.61 3.45 -6.02
N VAL A 89 17.21 3.31 -4.84
CA VAL A 89 16.77 4.01 -3.62
C VAL A 89 17.94 4.83 -3.10
N TRP A 90 17.68 6.11 -2.86
CA TRP A 90 18.62 6.99 -2.18
C TRP A 90 18.19 7.14 -0.73
N LEU A 91 19.03 6.68 0.19
CA LEU A 91 18.84 6.85 1.63
C LEU A 91 19.91 7.80 2.17
N PRO A 92 19.55 8.78 3.01
CA PRO A 92 20.54 9.68 3.62
C PRO A 92 21.62 8.88 4.34
N GLY A 93 22.89 9.14 4.01
CA GLY A 93 24.04 8.50 4.65
C GLY A 93 24.47 7.16 4.06
N GLU A 94 23.73 6.61 3.10
CA GLU A 94 24.21 5.50 2.28
C GLU A 94 24.65 6.01 0.90
N ALA A 95 25.90 5.74 0.53
CA ALA A 95 26.34 5.92 -0.84
C ALA A 95 25.78 4.76 -1.68
N ALA A 96 25.08 5.06 -2.77
CA ALA A 96 24.71 4.05 -3.74
C ALA A 96 25.99 3.35 -4.25
N SER A 97 26.11 2.05 -4.01
CA SER A 97 27.18 1.21 -4.57
C SER A 97 26.96 0.98 -6.06
#